data_AF-M4AVV3-F1
#
_entry.id   AF-M4AVV3-F1
#
_cell.length_a   1.000
_cell.length_b   1.000
_cell.length_c   1.000
_cell.angle_alpha   90.00
_cell.angle_beta   90.00
_cell.angle_gamma   90.00
#
_symmetry.space_group_name_H-M   'P 1'
#
loop_
_entity.id
_entity.type
_entity.pdbx_description
1 polymer ?
#
loop_
_entity_poly.entity_id
_entity_poly.type
_entity_poly.pdbx_seq_one_letter_code
_entity_poly.pdbx_strand_id
1 'polypeptide(L)'
;MGLLERCRELFHTSNLYEVLGTNKEASEADIRKNYYKVSLKVHPDRAPDDPQATEKFQVLGKLYAVLSDKEQRAVYDEQGLVDEESDVLSQDRCWEEYWRLLFPKITVQDILEFEKKYKGSDEEREDVIRLYVQHEGDMDAITASALCSSQEDEPRLCRIIQAAIKSGEVEAFRAFTKESQAKKRARRKRADRERVEAEEMQKEMGLGEDEESLVMMLKKNQQSRERNFNSLMSDLEAKYSQKGTKPQKGKKAKK
;
A
#
# COMPACT_ATOMS: atom_id res chain seq x y z
N MET A 1 -21.57 13.59 -22.87
CA MET A 1 -21.22 12.20 -23.18
C MET A 1 -21.43 11.41 -21.92
N GLY A 2 -22.47 10.57 -21.93
CA GLY A 2 -22.88 9.84 -20.74
C GLY A 2 -21.89 8.74 -20.35
N LEU A 3 -21.97 8.24 -19.12
CA LEU A 3 -21.08 7.20 -18.59
C LEU A 3 -21.11 5.94 -19.47
N LEU A 4 -22.29 5.52 -19.92
CA LEU A 4 -22.46 4.34 -20.78
C LEU A 4 -21.89 4.55 -22.19
N GLU A 5 -21.98 5.76 -22.72
CA GLU A 5 -21.39 6.13 -24.01
C GLU A 5 -19.86 6.11 -23.93
N ARG A 6 -19.31 6.68 -22.85
CA ARG A 6 -17.87 6.64 -22.58
C ARG A 6 -17.34 5.23 -22.38
N CYS A 7 -18.11 4.35 -21.72
CA CYS A 7 -17.76 2.93 -21.62
C CYS A 7 -17.70 2.27 -23.00
N ARG A 8 -18.66 2.59 -23.89
CA ARG A 8 -18.67 2.06 -25.26
C ARG A 8 -17.49 2.58 -26.10
N GLU A 9 -17.12 3.84 -25.95
CA GLU A 9 -15.95 4.42 -26.64
C GLU A 9 -14.63 3.80 -26.18
N LEU A 10 -14.44 3.68 -24.86
CA LEU A 10 -13.14 3.35 -24.26
C LEU A 10 -12.93 1.84 -24.02
N PHE A 11 -14.01 1.10 -23.76
CA PHE A 11 -13.98 -0.32 -23.42
C PHE A 11 -14.79 -1.19 -24.40
N HIS A 12 -15.36 -0.59 -25.46
CA HIS A 12 -16.15 -1.29 -26.49
C HIS A 12 -17.40 -2.02 -25.97
N THR A 13 -17.84 -1.73 -24.74
CA THR A 13 -19.07 -2.27 -24.17
C THR A 13 -19.81 -1.19 -23.37
N SER A 14 -21.14 -1.24 -23.39
CA SER A 14 -22.00 -0.40 -22.54
C SER A 14 -22.46 -1.10 -21.26
N ASN A 15 -22.02 -2.34 -21.03
CA ASN A 15 -22.36 -3.11 -19.83
C ASN A 15 -21.31 -2.89 -18.75
N LEU A 16 -21.70 -2.33 -17.61
CA LEU A 16 -20.77 -1.99 -16.53
C LEU A 16 -20.09 -3.24 -15.94
N TYR A 17 -20.78 -4.38 -15.91
CA TYR A 17 -20.22 -5.65 -15.43
C TYR A 17 -19.14 -6.20 -16.37
N GLU A 18 -19.35 -6.08 -17.68
CA GLU A 18 -18.37 -6.53 -18.67
C GLU A 18 -17.09 -5.68 -18.63
N VAL A 19 -17.20 -4.37 -18.40
CA VAL A 19 -16.02 -3.50 -18.21
C VAL A 19 -15.18 -3.95 -17.01
N LEU A 20 -15.82 -4.38 -15.91
CA LEU A 20 -15.11 -4.94 -14.75
C LEU A 20 -14.68 -6.40 -14.94
N GLY A 21 -15.23 -7.11 -15.93
CA GLY A 21 -15.08 -8.57 -16.04
C GLY A 21 -15.78 -9.33 -14.92
N THR A 22 -16.93 -8.82 -14.45
CA THR A 22 -17.83 -9.46 -13.47
C THR A 22 -19.16 -9.84 -14.11
N ASN A 23 -19.99 -10.55 -13.36
CA ASN A 23 -21.38 -10.87 -13.73
C ASN A 23 -22.36 -10.06 -12.87
N LYS A 24 -23.63 -9.97 -13.31
CA LYS A 24 -24.71 -9.33 -12.56
C LYS A 24 -24.91 -9.92 -11.16
N GLU A 25 -24.61 -11.20 -10.97
CA GLU A 25 -24.70 -11.92 -9.69
C GLU A 25 -23.45 -11.75 -8.79
N ALA A 26 -22.45 -10.98 -9.22
CA ALA A 26 -21.21 -10.81 -8.47
C ALA A 26 -21.44 -10.17 -7.10
N SER A 27 -20.77 -10.70 -6.07
CA SER A 27 -20.79 -10.12 -4.73
C SER A 27 -20.06 -8.77 -4.72
N GLU A 28 -20.32 -7.93 -3.71
CA GLU A 28 -19.57 -6.68 -3.50
C GLU A 28 -18.06 -6.91 -3.42
N ALA A 29 -17.64 -8.02 -2.81
CA ALA A 29 -16.24 -8.41 -2.70
C ALA A 29 -15.64 -8.72 -4.09
N ASP A 30 -16.39 -9.38 -4.97
CA ASP A 30 -15.96 -9.68 -6.34
C ASP A 30 -15.86 -8.43 -7.21
N ILE A 31 -16.83 -7.51 -7.07
CA ILE A 31 -16.80 -6.20 -7.76
C ILE A 31 -15.58 -5.41 -7.33
N ARG A 32 -15.29 -5.34 -6.03
CA ARG A 32 -14.08 -4.68 -5.50
C ARG A 32 -12.79 -5.34 -6.02
N LYS A 33 -12.73 -6.68 -5.98
CA LYS A 33 -11.56 -7.43 -6.43
C LYS A 33 -11.28 -7.26 -7.92
N ASN A 34 -12.31 -7.22 -8.75
CA ASN A 34 -12.13 -7.07 -10.20
C ASN A 34 -11.91 -5.61 -10.62
N TYR A 35 -12.55 -4.65 -9.95
CA TYR A 35 -12.19 -3.23 -10.07
C TYR A 35 -10.71 -3.00 -9.80
N TYR A 36 -10.20 -3.59 -8.72
CA TYR A 36 -8.77 -3.52 -8.38
C TYR A 36 -7.87 -4.01 -9.54
N LYS A 37 -8.18 -5.16 -10.12
CA LYS A 37 -7.40 -5.73 -11.23
C LYS A 37 -7.43 -4.87 -12.48
N VAL A 38 -8.59 -4.32 -12.83
CA VAL A 38 -8.74 -3.48 -14.03
C VAL A 38 -8.09 -2.11 -13.81
N SER A 39 -8.23 -1.55 -12.61
CA SER A 39 -7.64 -0.27 -12.21
C SER A 39 -6.11 -0.28 -12.35
N LEU A 40 -5.44 -1.36 -11.93
CA LEU A 40 -3.99 -1.53 -12.15
C LEU A 40 -3.59 -1.57 -13.63
N LYS A 41 -4.46 -2.06 -14.52
CA LYS A 41 -4.17 -2.13 -15.96
C LYS A 41 -4.32 -0.78 -16.65
N VAL A 42 -5.28 0.04 -16.21
CA VAL A 42 -5.57 1.35 -16.81
C VAL A 42 -4.94 2.50 -16.03
N HIS A 43 -4.11 2.21 -15.03
CA HIS A 43 -3.45 3.24 -14.23
C HIS A 43 -2.46 4.03 -15.09
N PRO A 44 -2.50 5.38 -15.09
CA PRO A 44 -1.66 6.21 -15.96
C PRO A 44 -0.15 5.98 -15.74
N ASP A 45 0.27 5.64 -14.51
CA ASP A 45 1.66 5.31 -14.19
C ASP A 45 2.13 3.96 -14.79
N ARG A 46 1.20 3.01 -14.94
CA ARG A 46 1.52 1.64 -15.39
C ARG A 46 1.26 1.41 -16.88
N ALA A 47 0.49 2.30 -17.50
CA ALA A 47 0.21 2.33 -18.93
C ALA A 47 0.61 3.69 -19.55
N PRO A 48 1.90 4.07 -19.50
CA PRO A 48 2.36 5.36 -20.04
C PRO A 48 2.18 5.46 -21.57
N ASP A 49 2.08 4.33 -22.27
CA ASP A 49 1.90 4.25 -23.71
C ASP A 49 0.44 4.44 -24.18
N ASP A 50 -0.54 4.42 -23.26
CA ASP A 50 -1.95 4.61 -23.58
C ASP A 50 -2.39 6.06 -23.27
N PRO A 51 -2.56 6.93 -24.29
CA PRO A 51 -2.98 8.31 -24.07
C PRO A 51 -4.40 8.43 -23.49
N GLN A 52 -5.19 7.35 -23.54
CA GLN A 52 -6.53 7.29 -22.96
C GLN A 52 -6.55 6.64 -21.57
N ALA A 53 -5.40 6.26 -20.99
CA ALA A 53 -5.35 5.64 -19.67
C ALA A 53 -6.04 6.49 -18.60
N THR A 54 -5.80 7.80 -18.60
CA THR A 54 -6.43 8.74 -17.66
C THR A 54 -7.95 8.77 -17.80
N GLU A 55 -8.48 8.80 -19.02
CA GLU A 55 -9.93 8.80 -19.27
C GLU A 55 -10.57 7.45 -18.92
N LYS A 56 -9.93 6.34 -19.32
CA LYS A 56 -10.32 4.97 -18.95
C LYS A 56 -10.39 4.81 -17.44
N PHE A 57 -9.41 5.33 -16.73
CA PHE A 57 -9.35 5.29 -15.28
C PHE A 57 -10.48 6.10 -14.63
N GLN A 58 -10.74 7.33 -15.11
CA GLN A 58 -11.84 8.15 -14.60
C GLN A 58 -13.20 7.48 -14.80
N VAL A 59 -13.42 6.89 -15.99
CA VAL A 59 -14.65 6.15 -16.31
C VAL A 59 -14.80 4.90 -15.47
N LEU A 60 -13.71 4.16 -15.25
CA LEU A 60 -13.70 2.98 -14.38
C LEU A 60 -14.07 3.34 -12.93
N GLY A 61 -13.59 4.48 -12.42
CA GLY A 61 -13.94 4.96 -11.08
C GLY A 61 -15.42 5.30 -10.92
N LYS A 62 -16.00 5.98 -11.92
CA LYS A 62 -17.44 6.30 -11.98
C LYS A 62 -18.29 5.04 -12.04
N LEU A 63 -17.92 4.11 -12.90
CA LEU A 63 -18.56 2.81 -13.03
C LEU A 63 -18.58 2.04 -11.71
N TYR A 64 -17.44 1.96 -11.03
CA TYR A 64 -17.38 1.30 -9.73
C TYR A 64 -18.26 1.99 -8.71
N ALA A 65 -18.33 3.33 -8.70
CA ALA A 65 -19.19 4.08 -7.79
C ALA A 65 -20.65 3.60 -7.90
N VAL A 66 -21.17 3.47 -9.13
CA VAL A 66 -22.51 2.96 -9.42
C VAL A 66 -22.69 1.52 -8.95
N LEU A 67 -21.74 0.63 -9.26
CA LEU A 67 -21.86 -0.80 -8.92
C LEU A 67 -21.58 -1.11 -7.44
N SER A 68 -20.88 -0.22 -6.74
CA SER A 68 -20.54 -0.37 -5.32
C SER A 68 -21.66 0.09 -4.40
N ASP A 69 -22.51 1.01 -4.86
CA ASP A 69 -23.68 1.48 -4.14
C ASP A 69 -24.87 0.56 -4.45
N LYS A 70 -25.53 0.04 -3.40
CA LYS A 70 -26.64 -0.92 -3.56
C LYS A 70 -27.85 -0.31 -4.25
N GLU A 71 -28.13 0.96 -3.99
CA GLU A 71 -29.30 1.65 -4.53
C GLU A 71 -29.05 1.96 -6.00
N GLN A 72 -27.88 2.50 -6.35
CA GLN A 72 -27.50 2.78 -7.73
C GLN A 72 -27.36 1.50 -8.56
N ARG A 73 -26.81 0.42 -7.98
CA ARG A 73 -26.74 -0.89 -8.63
C ARG A 73 -28.13 -1.45 -8.92
N ALA A 74 -29.07 -1.35 -7.98
CA ALA A 74 -30.44 -1.82 -8.20
C ALA A 74 -31.13 -1.05 -9.33
N VAL A 75 -30.98 0.28 -9.37
CA VAL A 75 -31.51 1.11 -10.46
C VAL A 75 -30.89 0.72 -11.81
N TYR A 76 -29.57 0.52 -11.85
CA TYR A 76 -28.90 0.04 -13.06
C TYR A 76 -29.39 -1.35 -13.49
N ASP A 77 -29.58 -2.26 -12.54
CA ASP A 77 -30.02 -3.63 -12.79
C ASP A 77 -31.47 -3.73 -13.29
N GLU A 78 -32.33 -2.78 -12.90
CA GLU A 78 -33.74 -2.70 -13.29
C GLU A 78 -33.96 -1.90 -14.58
N GLN A 79 -33.28 -0.77 -14.74
CA GLN A 79 -33.55 0.19 -15.82
C GLN A 79 -32.47 0.19 -16.91
N GLY A 80 -31.27 -0.33 -16.62
CA GLY A 80 -30.12 -0.24 -17.53
C GLY A 80 -29.58 1.18 -17.69
N LEU A 81 -30.01 2.12 -16.84
CA LEU A 81 -29.63 3.53 -16.86
C LEU A 81 -28.77 3.86 -15.64
N VAL A 82 -27.92 4.87 -15.80
CA VAL A 82 -27.09 5.41 -14.72
C VAL A 82 -27.53 6.85 -14.47
N ASP A 83 -27.82 7.18 -13.22
CA ASP A 83 -28.10 8.56 -12.81
C ASP A 83 -26.79 9.35 -12.69
N GLU A 84 -26.48 10.12 -13.74
CA GLU A 84 -25.24 10.91 -13.83
C GLU A 84 -25.22 12.16 -12.95
N GLU A 85 -26.38 12.59 -12.43
CA GLU A 85 -26.51 13.72 -11.50
C GLU A 85 -26.40 13.30 -10.03
N SER A 86 -26.27 11.99 -9.77
CA SER A 86 -26.08 11.46 -8.43
C SER A 86 -24.80 11.99 -7.79
N ASP A 87 -24.90 12.41 -6.52
CA ASP A 87 -23.78 12.90 -5.70
C ASP A 87 -22.64 11.86 -5.60
N VAL A 88 -22.99 10.57 -5.79
CA VAL A 88 -22.08 9.42 -5.86
C VAL A 88 -21.08 9.50 -7.02
N LEU A 89 -21.44 10.22 -8.09
CA LEU A 89 -20.62 10.44 -9.29
C LEU A 89 -19.95 11.81 -9.32
N SER A 90 -20.10 12.62 -8.26
CA SER A 90 -19.46 13.93 -8.16
C SER A 90 -17.93 13.81 -8.30
N GLN A 91 -17.35 14.72 -9.08
CA GLN A 91 -15.98 14.66 -9.57
C GLN A 91 -14.92 14.94 -8.48
N ASP A 92 -15.37 15.26 -7.25
CA ASP A 92 -14.58 15.74 -6.12
C ASP A 92 -14.14 14.63 -5.14
N ARG A 93 -14.17 13.36 -5.58
CA ARG A 93 -13.61 12.27 -4.76
C ARG A 93 -12.10 12.45 -4.67
N CYS A 94 -11.59 12.71 -3.47
CA CYS A 94 -10.17 12.63 -3.17
C CYS A 94 -9.71 11.18 -3.34
N TRP A 95 -9.08 10.89 -4.48
CA TRP A 95 -8.67 9.52 -4.80
C TRP A 95 -7.72 8.96 -3.76
N GLU A 96 -6.87 9.79 -3.16
CA GLU A 96 -5.97 9.35 -2.09
C GLU A 96 -6.73 8.76 -0.89
N GLU A 97 -7.84 9.38 -0.48
CA GLU A 97 -8.68 8.87 0.62
C GLU A 97 -9.34 7.54 0.25
N TYR A 98 -9.85 7.45 -0.97
CA TYR A 98 -10.50 6.25 -1.47
C TYR A 98 -9.52 5.08 -1.62
N TRP A 99 -8.32 5.31 -2.17
CA TRP A 99 -7.29 4.28 -2.29
C TRP A 99 -6.75 3.85 -0.93
N ARG A 100 -6.63 4.75 0.05
CA ARG A 100 -6.30 4.39 1.45
C ARG A 100 -7.36 3.50 2.11
N LEU A 101 -8.61 3.51 1.63
CA LEU A 101 -9.67 2.61 2.09
C LEU A 101 -9.63 1.24 1.38
N LEU A 102 -9.20 1.22 0.11
CA LEU A 102 -9.13 0.00 -0.67
C LEU A 102 -7.87 -0.83 -0.42
N PHE A 103 -6.71 -0.17 -0.29
CA PHE A 103 -5.45 -0.84 -0.01
C PHE A 103 -5.25 -0.95 1.51
N PRO A 104 -4.90 -2.14 2.02
CA PRO A 104 -4.46 -2.24 3.41
C PRO A 104 -3.25 -1.31 3.59
N LYS A 105 -3.24 -0.57 4.70
CA LYS A 105 -2.08 0.25 5.06
C LYS A 105 -0.91 -0.70 5.30
N ILE A 106 0.08 -0.66 4.41
CA ILE A 106 1.31 -1.42 4.57
C ILE A 106 1.97 -0.91 5.84
N THR A 107 2.09 -1.79 6.82
CA THR A 107 2.75 -1.50 8.08
C THR A 107 4.25 -1.79 7.95
N VAL A 108 5.04 -1.22 8.86
CA VAL A 108 6.46 -1.55 8.96
C VAL A 108 6.65 -3.06 9.22
N GLN A 109 5.70 -3.70 9.91
CA GLN A 109 5.73 -5.14 10.16
C GLN A 109 5.59 -5.94 8.86
N ASP A 110 4.66 -5.55 7.98
CA ASP A 110 4.49 -6.21 6.67
C ASP A 110 5.77 -6.14 5.82
N ILE A 111 6.48 -5.01 5.86
CA ILE A 111 7.75 -4.82 5.15
C ILE A 111 8.84 -5.76 5.72
N LEU A 112 8.94 -5.85 7.05
CA LEU A 112 9.91 -6.73 7.72
C LEU A 112 9.59 -8.22 7.51
N GLU A 113 8.31 -8.60 7.48
CA GLU A 113 7.88 -9.96 7.15
C GLU A 113 8.19 -10.30 5.69
N PHE A 114 7.93 -9.38 4.77
CA PHE A 114 8.30 -9.52 3.38
C PHE A 114 9.81 -9.69 3.21
N GLU A 115 10.63 -8.85 3.85
CA GLU A 115 12.09 -8.94 3.81
C GLU A 115 12.58 -10.32 4.28
N LYS A 116 12.04 -10.82 5.39
CA LYS A 116 12.41 -12.15 5.93
C LYS A 116 12.03 -13.29 4.99
N LYS A 117 10.89 -13.17 4.30
CA LYS A 117 10.41 -14.19 3.37
C LYS A 117 11.21 -14.18 2.07
N TYR A 118 11.53 -12.98 1.57
CA TYR A 118 12.24 -12.79 0.30
C TYR A 118 13.72 -13.19 0.42
N LYS A 119 14.42 -12.80 1.50
CA LYS A 119 15.84 -13.13 1.69
C LYS A 119 16.04 -14.64 1.84
N GLY A 120 16.84 -15.22 0.96
CA GLY A 120 17.15 -16.65 0.89
C GLY A 120 16.11 -17.48 0.14
N SER A 121 15.10 -16.85 -0.46
CA SER A 121 14.10 -17.53 -1.30
C SER A 121 14.61 -17.80 -2.71
N ASP A 122 13.89 -18.67 -3.43
CA ASP A 122 14.14 -18.91 -4.86
C ASP A 122 13.85 -17.67 -5.71
N GLU A 123 12.85 -16.85 -5.32
CA GLU A 123 12.50 -15.59 -5.99
C GLU A 123 13.69 -14.63 -5.99
N GLU A 124 14.36 -14.48 -4.85
CA GLU A 124 15.55 -13.64 -4.77
C GLU A 124 16.68 -14.17 -5.66
N ARG A 125 16.89 -15.49 -5.68
CA ARG A 125 17.91 -16.09 -6.53
C ARG A 125 17.67 -15.75 -8.00
N GLU A 126 16.43 -15.90 -8.47
CA GLU A 126 16.05 -15.58 -9.85
C GLU A 126 16.22 -14.08 -10.16
N ASP A 127 15.82 -13.21 -9.25
CA ASP A 127 15.95 -11.77 -9.42
C ASP A 127 17.42 -11.32 -9.43
N VAL A 128 18.26 -11.89 -8.56
CA VAL A 128 19.71 -11.63 -8.55
C VAL A 128 20.36 -12.10 -9.84
N ILE A 129 19.99 -13.28 -10.36
CA ILE A 129 20.48 -13.78 -11.65
C ILE A 129 20.04 -12.86 -12.79
N ARG A 130 18.79 -12.40 -12.77
CA ARG A 130 18.25 -11.47 -13.76
C ARG A 130 19.01 -10.15 -13.76
N LEU A 131 19.24 -9.58 -12.58
CA LEU A 131 20.03 -8.35 -12.43
C LEU A 131 21.49 -8.55 -12.85
N TYR A 132 22.06 -9.72 -12.57
CA TYR A 132 23.41 -10.07 -12.98
C TYR A 132 23.58 -10.06 -14.51
N VAL A 133 22.61 -10.62 -15.24
CA VAL A 133 22.57 -10.58 -16.70
C VAL A 133 22.32 -9.16 -17.21
N GLN A 134 21.36 -8.45 -16.61
CA GLN A 134 20.99 -7.09 -17.03
C GLN A 134 22.15 -6.09 -16.87
N HIS A 135 22.98 -6.24 -15.85
CA HIS A 135 24.09 -5.34 -15.55
C HIS A 135 25.46 -5.94 -15.88
N GLU A 136 25.52 -7.02 -16.66
CA GLU A 136 26.77 -7.66 -17.11
C GLU A 136 27.77 -7.93 -15.97
N GLY A 137 27.24 -8.31 -14.79
CA GLY A 137 28.03 -8.59 -13.59
C GLY A 137 28.62 -7.39 -12.85
N ASP A 138 28.17 -6.16 -13.09
CA ASP A 138 28.56 -5.01 -12.26
C ASP A 138 27.82 -5.01 -10.91
N MET A 139 28.56 -5.30 -9.84
CA MET A 139 28.02 -5.38 -8.49
C MET A 139 27.49 -4.05 -7.95
N ASP A 140 28.01 -2.90 -8.42
CA ASP A 140 27.47 -1.59 -8.01
C ASP A 140 26.01 -1.44 -8.47
N ALA A 141 25.75 -1.75 -9.74
CA ALA A 141 24.42 -1.65 -10.33
C ALA A 141 23.47 -2.73 -9.79
N ILE A 142 23.97 -3.95 -9.56
CA ILE A 142 23.18 -5.04 -8.98
C ILE A 142 22.75 -4.70 -7.56
N THR A 143 23.67 -4.26 -6.70
CA THR A 143 23.33 -3.92 -5.29
C THR A 143 22.41 -2.72 -5.16
N ALA A 144 22.49 -1.75 -6.08
CA ALA A 144 21.59 -0.61 -6.13
C ALA A 144 20.17 -0.96 -6.62
N SER A 145 20.03 -2.00 -7.43
CA SER A 145 18.76 -2.41 -8.03
C SER A 145 18.10 -3.59 -7.32
N ALA A 146 18.86 -4.36 -6.54
CA ALA A 146 18.38 -5.54 -5.85
C ALA A 146 17.42 -5.17 -4.70
N LEU A 147 16.26 -5.85 -4.69
CA LEU A 147 15.25 -5.66 -3.65
C LEU A 147 15.78 -6.15 -2.30
N CYS A 148 15.43 -5.43 -1.23
CA CYS A 148 15.86 -5.74 0.15
C CYS A 148 17.38 -5.92 0.29
N SER A 149 18.16 -5.34 -0.61
CA SER A 149 19.62 -5.38 -0.59
C SER A 149 20.14 -4.35 0.40
N SER A 150 20.64 -4.83 1.54
CA SER A 150 21.46 -4.00 2.41
C SER A 150 22.93 -4.09 2.02
N GLN A 151 23.71 -3.14 2.49
CA GLN A 151 25.15 -3.07 2.24
C GLN A 151 25.90 -4.30 2.83
N GLU A 152 25.29 -4.99 3.79
CA GLU A 152 25.81 -6.21 4.41
C GLU A 152 25.48 -7.49 3.63
N ASP A 153 24.54 -7.41 2.68
CA ASP A 153 24.07 -8.56 1.91
C ASP A 153 24.94 -8.86 0.67
N GLU A 154 25.89 -7.98 0.32
CA GLU A 154 26.79 -8.19 -0.82
C GLU A 154 27.49 -9.57 -0.83
N PRO A 155 28.02 -10.11 0.29
CA PRO A 155 28.61 -11.44 0.32
C PRO A 155 27.61 -12.55 -0.02
N ARG A 156 26.33 -12.37 0.35
CA ARG A 156 25.25 -13.32 0.10
C ARG A 156 24.86 -13.32 -1.37
N LEU A 157 24.68 -12.13 -1.96
CA LEU A 157 24.45 -11.96 -3.40
C LEU A 157 25.60 -12.54 -4.23
N CYS A 158 26.86 -12.30 -3.81
CA CYS A 158 28.02 -12.88 -4.46
C CYS A 158 27.99 -14.42 -4.42
N ARG A 159 27.55 -15.04 -3.32
CA ARG A 159 27.45 -16.51 -3.23
C ARG A 159 26.40 -17.06 -4.19
N ILE A 160 25.26 -16.38 -4.33
CA ILE A 160 24.20 -16.77 -5.27
C ILE A 160 24.74 -16.76 -6.70
N ILE A 161 25.36 -15.65 -7.11
CA ILE A 161 25.94 -15.49 -8.45
C ILE A 161 27.06 -16.53 -8.68
N GLN A 162 27.94 -16.75 -7.70
CA GLN A 162 28.99 -17.76 -7.81
C GLN A 162 28.42 -19.18 -7.92
N ALA A 163 27.32 -19.48 -7.25
CA ALA A 163 26.64 -20.77 -7.37
C ALA A 163 26.06 -20.94 -8.78
N ALA A 164 25.41 -19.90 -9.33
CA ALA A 164 24.84 -19.90 -10.67
C ALA A 164 25.91 -20.03 -11.78
N ILE A 165 27.08 -19.40 -11.60
CA ILE A 165 28.22 -19.57 -12.52
C ILE A 165 28.76 -21.00 -12.44
N LYS A 166 28.84 -21.58 -11.23
CA LYS A 166 29.33 -22.96 -11.03
C LYS A 166 28.38 -24.00 -11.59
N SER A 167 27.07 -23.78 -11.51
CA SER A 167 26.07 -24.66 -12.12
C SER A 167 25.99 -24.53 -13.64
N GLY A 168 26.61 -23.50 -14.22
CA GLY A 168 26.58 -23.23 -15.66
C GLY A 168 25.27 -22.59 -16.15
N GLU A 169 24.46 -22.06 -15.23
CA GLU A 169 23.20 -21.37 -15.53
C GLU A 169 23.44 -19.98 -16.13
N VAL A 170 24.55 -19.34 -15.76
CA VAL A 170 24.92 -18.01 -16.24
C VAL A 170 26.41 -17.92 -16.54
N GLU A 171 26.76 -17.18 -17.59
CA GLU A 171 28.14 -16.94 -17.99
C GLU A 171 28.88 -16.01 -17.02
N ALA A 172 30.17 -16.23 -16.85
CA ALA A 172 31.00 -15.42 -15.96
C ALA A 172 31.43 -14.11 -16.63
N PHE A 173 30.79 -13.00 -16.27
CA PHE A 173 31.21 -11.69 -16.73
C PHE A 173 32.54 -11.23 -16.09
N ARG A 174 33.33 -10.47 -16.87
CA ARG A 174 34.63 -9.93 -16.45
C ARG A 174 34.49 -8.93 -15.30
N ALA A 175 33.41 -8.15 -15.29
CA ALA A 175 33.15 -7.15 -14.25
C ALA A 175 33.04 -7.80 -12.86
N PHE A 176 32.41 -8.96 -12.77
CA PHE A 176 32.27 -9.73 -11.53
C PHE A 176 33.53 -10.52 -11.15
N THR A 177 34.15 -11.20 -12.11
CA THR A 177 35.29 -12.10 -11.84
C THR A 177 36.60 -11.38 -11.55
N LYS A 178 36.84 -10.22 -12.15
CA LYS A 178 38.08 -9.44 -12.01
C LYS A 178 37.91 -8.17 -11.19
N GLU A 179 36.91 -8.12 -10.32
CA GLU A 179 36.69 -6.96 -9.47
C GLU A 179 37.85 -6.73 -8.50
N SER A 180 38.36 -5.50 -8.44
CA SER A 180 39.46 -5.16 -7.54
C SER A 180 39.00 -5.07 -6.09
N GLN A 181 39.86 -5.51 -5.16
CA GLN A 181 39.61 -5.37 -3.73
C GLN A 181 39.46 -3.90 -3.30
N ALA A 182 40.11 -2.98 -4.01
CA ALA A 182 39.95 -1.55 -3.81
C ALA A 182 38.53 -1.08 -4.16
N LYS A 183 37.94 -1.58 -5.26
CA LYS A 183 36.56 -1.27 -5.67
C LYS A 183 35.55 -1.76 -4.62
N LYS A 184 35.71 -3.00 -4.13
CA LYS A 184 34.89 -3.57 -3.05
C LYS A 184 34.95 -2.74 -1.76
N ARG A 185 36.16 -2.35 -1.34
CA ARG A 185 36.36 -1.50 -0.16
C ARG A 185 35.78 -0.10 -0.34
N ALA A 186 35.91 0.47 -1.54
CA ALA A 186 35.35 1.79 -1.85
C ALA A 186 33.82 1.79 -1.81
N ARG A 187 33.18 0.75 -2.37
CA ARG A 187 31.73 0.52 -2.29
C ARG A 187 31.28 0.51 -0.83
N ARG A 188 31.87 -0.36 -0.01
CA ARG A 188 31.55 -0.46 1.42
C ARG A 188 31.73 0.87 2.16
N LYS A 189 32.83 1.58 1.92
CA LYS A 189 33.11 2.87 2.57
C LYS A 189 32.13 3.97 2.16
N ARG A 190 31.70 3.99 0.89
CA ARG A 190 30.66 4.92 0.41
C ARG A 190 29.34 4.63 1.12
N ALA A 191 28.97 3.36 1.17
CA ALA A 191 27.79 2.87 1.87
C ALA A 191 27.78 3.24 3.37
N ASP A 192 28.89 3.01 4.06
CA ASP A 192 29.06 3.39 5.47
C ASP A 192 28.91 4.91 5.68
N ARG A 193 29.42 5.72 4.75
CA ARG A 193 29.28 7.18 4.78
C ARG A 193 27.83 7.61 4.58
N GLU A 194 27.17 7.10 3.54
CA GLU A 194 25.75 7.40 3.25
C GLU A 194 24.85 7.00 4.44
N ARG A 195 25.15 5.89 5.13
CA ARG A 195 24.44 5.51 6.36
C ARG A 195 24.62 6.53 7.47
N VAL A 196 25.86 6.95 7.75
CA VAL A 196 26.13 7.95 8.80
C VAL A 196 25.44 9.28 8.48
N GLU A 197 25.51 9.73 7.22
CA GLU A 197 24.82 10.94 6.77
C GLU A 197 23.29 10.81 6.92
N ALA A 198 22.70 9.64 6.62
CA ALA A 198 21.28 9.38 6.83
C ALA A 198 20.88 9.39 8.32
N GLU A 199 21.69 8.80 9.20
CA GLU A 199 21.48 8.83 10.65
C GLU A 199 21.58 10.26 11.21
N GLU A 200 22.52 11.06 10.73
CA GLU A 200 22.66 12.47 11.10
C GLU A 200 21.45 13.30 10.63
N MET A 201 21.01 13.13 9.37
CA MET A 201 19.81 13.78 8.86
C MET A 201 18.55 13.37 9.64
N GLN A 202 18.42 12.09 10.01
CA GLN A 202 17.28 11.62 10.80
C GLN A 202 17.23 12.27 12.19
N LYS A 203 18.41 12.46 12.81
CA LYS A 203 18.54 13.19 14.08
C LYS A 203 18.22 14.67 13.93
N GLU A 204 18.74 15.32 12.89
CA GLU A 204 18.45 16.74 12.61
C GLU A 204 16.95 16.98 12.38
N MET A 205 16.28 16.08 11.67
CA MET A 205 14.83 16.11 11.44
C MET A 205 14.02 15.77 12.70
N GLY A 206 14.66 15.39 13.81
CA GLY A 206 13.99 15.00 15.05
C GLY A 206 13.13 13.75 14.92
N LEU A 207 13.45 12.87 13.96
CA LEU A 207 12.78 11.60 13.65
C LEU A 207 13.49 10.39 14.29
N GLY A 208 14.37 10.63 15.25
CA GLY A 208 15.01 9.58 16.05
C GLY A 208 14.04 8.90 17.02
N GLU A 209 14.45 7.79 17.61
CA GLU A 209 13.69 7.09 18.67
C GLU A 209 13.92 7.70 20.07
N ASP A 210 14.77 8.71 20.14
CA ASP A 210 15.18 9.42 21.35
C ASP A 210 13.96 10.06 22.03
N GLU A 211 13.93 10.10 23.37
CA GLU A 211 12.81 10.67 24.15
C GLU A 211 12.56 12.16 23.84
N GLU A 212 13.57 12.87 23.33
CA GLU A 212 13.50 14.28 22.92
C GLU A 212 13.05 14.47 21.46
N SER A 213 12.84 13.38 20.72
CA SER A 213 12.39 13.46 19.32
C SER A 213 11.01 14.11 19.21
N LEU A 214 10.81 14.88 18.14
CA LEU A 214 9.60 15.65 17.89
C LEU A 214 8.38 14.72 17.73
N VAL A 215 8.61 13.52 17.17
CA VAL A 215 7.62 12.45 17.06
C VAL A 215 7.17 11.96 18.44
N MET A 216 8.12 11.72 19.36
CA MET A 216 7.81 11.30 20.73
C MET A 216 7.05 12.39 21.50
N MET A 217 7.41 13.67 21.32
CA MET A 217 6.66 14.78 21.90
C MET A 217 5.22 14.87 21.38
N LEU A 218 5.00 14.71 20.06
CA LEU A 218 3.66 14.72 19.48
C LEU A 218 2.81 13.55 19.99
N LYS A 219 3.38 12.34 20.08
CA LYS A 219 2.71 11.16 20.61
C LYS A 219 2.34 11.31 22.09
N LYS A 220 3.24 11.86 22.90
CA LYS A 220 2.99 12.17 24.33
C LYS A 220 1.87 13.20 24.49
N ASN A 221 1.86 14.23 23.64
CA ASN A 221 0.80 15.24 23.63
C ASN A 221 -0.56 14.64 23.21
N GLN A 222 -0.61 13.77 22.19
CA GLN A 222 -1.82 13.04 21.82
C GLN A 222 -2.34 12.17 22.97
N GLN A 223 -1.48 11.36 23.58
CA GLN A 223 -1.85 10.53 24.73
C GLN A 223 -2.33 11.36 25.94
N SER A 224 -1.71 12.51 26.20
CA SER A 224 -2.18 13.42 27.26
C SER A 224 -3.57 13.97 26.95
N ARG A 225 -3.84 14.37 25.70
CA ARG A 225 -5.17 14.83 25.27
C ARG A 225 -6.22 13.72 25.37
N GLU A 226 -5.89 12.50 24.95
CA GLU A 226 -6.77 11.34 25.07
C GLU A 226 -7.07 10.98 26.52
N ARG A 227 -6.07 10.99 27.40
CA ARG A 227 -6.27 10.75 28.85
C ARG A 227 -7.20 11.79 29.46
N ASN A 228 -6.98 13.07 29.15
CA ASN A 228 -7.84 14.15 29.64
C ASN A 228 -9.27 14.02 29.10
N PHE A 229 -9.43 13.64 27.83
CA PHE A 229 -10.74 13.39 27.23
C PHE A 229 -11.46 12.18 27.85
N ASN A 230 -10.76 11.07 28.07
CA ASN A 230 -11.31 9.88 28.71
C ASN A 230 -11.69 10.15 30.17
N SER A 231 -10.90 10.94 30.89
CA SER A 231 -11.25 11.41 32.24
C SER A 231 -12.54 12.25 32.22
N LEU A 232 -12.64 13.20 31.29
CA LEU A 232 -13.85 14.03 31.12
C LEU A 232 -15.08 13.16 30.80
N MET A 233 -14.93 12.17 29.90
CA MET A 233 -16.02 11.26 29.54
C MET A 233 -16.43 10.36 30.70
N SER A 234 -15.48 9.87 31.51
CA SER A 234 -15.77 9.11 32.73
C SER A 234 -16.51 9.95 33.77
N ASP A 235 -16.14 11.22 33.94
CA ASP A 235 -16.81 12.14 34.87
C ASP A 235 -18.24 12.47 34.40
N LEU A 236 -18.41 12.67 33.08
CA LEU A 236 -19.72 12.84 32.47
C LEU A 236 -20.57 11.58 32.62
N GLU A 237 -20.00 10.40 32.35
CA GLU A 237 -20.68 9.13 32.52
C GLU A 237 -21.16 8.97 33.98
N ALA A 238 -20.30 9.17 34.98
CA ALA A 238 -20.68 9.08 36.39
C ALA A 238 -21.82 10.05 36.76
N LYS A 239 -21.81 11.26 36.20
CA LYS A 239 -22.79 12.31 36.49
C LYS A 239 -24.16 12.07 35.84
N TYR A 240 -24.19 11.42 34.68
CA TYR A 240 -25.42 11.24 33.89
C TYR A 240 -25.96 9.80 33.89
N SER A 241 -25.16 8.79 34.24
CA SER A 241 -25.59 7.37 34.35
C SER A 241 -26.22 7.02 35.70
N GLN A 242 -25.98 7.80 36.76
CA GLN A 242 -26.69 7.64 38.04
C GLN A 242 -28.08 8.31 38.02
N LYS A 243 -29.03 7.73 37.30
CA LYS A 243 -30.47 7.86 37.60
C LYS A 243 -31.10 6.47 37.68
N GLY A 244 -31.15 5.90 38.89
CA GLY A 244 -31.88 4.66 39.07
C GLY A 244 -31.86 3.90 40.40
N THR A 245 -31.52 4.48 41.56
CA THR A 245 -31.75 3.80 42.86
C THR A 245 -32.51 4.69 43.84
N LYS A 246 -33.85 4.57 43.83
CA LYS A 246 -34.70 5.10 44.91
C LYS A 246 -34.61 4.16 46.13
N PRO A 247 -34.51 4.68 47.37
CA PRO A 247 -34.52 3.83 48.57
C PRO A 247 -35.93 3.31 48.86
N GLN A 248 -36.08 1.98 49.01
CA GLN A 248 -37.33 1.36 49.46
C GLN A 248 -37.61 1.69 50.93
N LYS A 249 -38.71 2.39 51.20
CA LYS A 249 -39.28 2.54 52.55
C LYS A 249 -39.75 1.17 53.06
N GLY A 250 -39.11 0.65 54.10
CA GLY A 250 -39.54 -0.53 54.83
C GLY A 250 -40.91 -0.34 55.49
N LYS A 251 -41.85 -1.27 55.23
CA LYS A 251 -43.12 -1.39 55.94
C LYS A 251 -42.85 -1.83 57.39
N LYS A 252 -43.25 -1.01 58.37
CA LYS A 252 -43.35 -1.45 59.77
C LYS A 252 -44.51 -2.43 59.91
N ALA A 253 -44.21 -3.65 60.37
CA ALA A 253 -45.21 -4.61 60.85
C ALA A 253 -45.81 -4.09 62.17
N LYS A 254 -47.15 -4.01 62.24
CA LYS A 254 -47.89 -3.81 63.49
C LYS A 254 -47.86 -5.12 64.27
N LYS A 255 -47.49 -5.03 65.55
CA LYS A 255 -47.72 -6.03 66.58
C LYS A 255 -49.03 -5.70 67.29
#